data_AF-A0A2R6CKP5-F1
#
_entry.id   AF-A0A2R6CKP5-F1
#
_cell.length_a   1.000
_cell.length_b   1.000
_cell.length_c   1.000
_cell.angle_alpha   90.00
_cell.angle_beta   90.00
_cell.angle_gamma   90.00
#
_symmetry.space_group_name_H-M   'P 1'
#
loop_
_entity.id
_entity.type
_entity.pdbx_description
1 polymer ?
#
loop_
_entity_poly.entity_id
_entity_poly.type
_entity_poly.pdbx_seq_one_letter_code
_entity_poly.pdbx_strand_id
1 'polypeptide(L)'
;MEFVPVLRWSFVLALLSVLGAPIAAVVFRPLPGRGGAFSLPVALVVFAVATFWLGQVTYGRHAVVAGVLVVAGCTGLAHRYGDGPDWRAVAGGAAVFLAGFLLYLLFSAYNAAITPAGGEQFLHYGLSNALMGADTLPPEDFWGAGEPIRYYYGTQLQVASLSLLSGADLRYGFYLGLGTFYGVLFVTAYGLVGSVLAARDRSYPLGGAFGAVFVAVAGSLTAFLRLAFEFFPAPIREHTGEALFGALVADHRYTFEEAIATQGTGSEWLWWNARYVVEGGLYEFPLYSFVKSDLHGHGLSTGYVLLAAALGLSYYHTPSGQRSRRLAVVFGGFGTVAGLFGFMNTWSLPTAVGLAWLTIAAAGSHPATLLPGGRRLVIAGTGTARRLVDEAWRLVLAALLAVPVGLIGVLLASPFLLGGVPTNDGIGFFPPQSQPGQFLSIYGGLLVLFAGLLLVRSLGTGTPQRPATRLGLVASVLVLVAAS
;
A
#
# COMPACT_ATOMS: atom_id res chain seq x y z
N MET A 1 11.05 15.39 23.25
CA MET A 1 10.54 14.04 22.97
C MET A 1 10.35 13.33 24.30
N GLU A 2 9.13 12.90 24.60
CA GLU A 2 8.85 12.10 25.80
C GLU A 2 9.22 10.64 25.52
N PHE A 3 10.23 10.11 26.20
CA PHE A 3 10.74 8.77 25.90
C PHE A 3 9.86 7.64 26.47
N VAL A 4 9.12 7.89 27.55
CA VAL A 4 8.29 6.86 28.19
C VAL A 4 7.15 6.39 27.27
N PRO A 5 6.34 7.27 26.63
CA PRO A 5 5.35 6.86 25.65
C PRO A 5 5.95 6.09 24.47
N VAL A 6 7.11 6.54 23.96
CA VAL A 6 7.82 5.85 22.86
C VAL A 6 8.18 4.43 23.25
N LEU A 7 8.80 4.22 24.42
CA LEU A 7 9.21 2.90 24.90
C LEU A 7 8.02 1.96 25.11
N ARG A 8 6.93 2.44 25.72
CA ARG A 8 5.70 1.65 25.93
C ARG A 8 5.06 1.25 24.61
N TRP A 9 4.98 2.19 23.66
CA TRP A 9 4.44 1.93 22.33
C TRP A 9 5.32 0.93 21.55
N SER A 10 6.63 1.13 21.53
CA SER A 10 7.58 0.22 20.88
C SER A 10 7.53 -1.19 21.49
N PHE A 11 7.31 -1.32 22.80
CA PHE A 11 7.11 -2.63 23.44
C PHE A 11 5.84 -3.33 22.92
N VAL A 12 4.72 -2.61 22.80
CA VAL A 12 3.47 -3.17 22.22
C VAL A 12 3.70 -3.63 20.78
N LEU A 13 4.39 -2.83 19.96
CA LEU A 13 4.71 -3.22 18.59
C LEU A 13 5.69 -4.41 18.53
N ALA A 14 6.66 -4.50 19.43
CA ALA A 14 7.56 -5.65 19.52
C ALA A 14 6.80 -6.93 19.90
N LEU A 15 5.87 -6.85 20.87
CA LEU A 15 5.00 -7.96 21.24
C LEU A 15 4.16 -8.43 20.04
N LEU A 16 3.52 -7.50 19.33
CA LEU A 16 2.75 -7.82 18.12
C LEU A 16 3.63 -8.42 17.02
N SER A 17 4.87 -7.95 16.86
CA SER A 17 5.84 -8.53 15.92
C SER A 17 6.18 -9.98 16.27
N VAL A 18 6.40 -10.28 17.55
CA VAL A 18 6.68 -11.65 18.04
C VAL A 18 5.47 -12.57 17.80
N LEU A 19 4.25 -12.11 18.12
CA LEU A 19 3.03 -12.87 17.87
C LEU A 19 2.75 -13.05 16.36
N GLY A 20 3.07 -12.04 15.55
CA GLY A 20 2.90 -12.08 14.11
C GLY A 20 3.89 -12.98 13.38
N ALA A 21 5.07 -13.23 13.95
CA ALA A 21 6.15 -13.97 13.28
C ALA A 21 5.74 -15.39 12.85
N PRO A 22 5.08 -16.22 13.68
CA PRO A 22 4.58 -17.53 13.25
C PRO A 22 3.51 -17.44 12.16
N ILE A 23 2.63 -16.43 12.23
CA ILE A 23 1.59 -16.22 11.20
C ILE A 23 2.26 -15.87 9.86
N ALA A 24 3.23 -14.95 9.88
CA ALA A 24 4.02 -14.60 8.71
C ALA A 24 4.79 -15.81 8.17
N ALA A 25 5.37 -16.66 9.04
CA ALA A 25 6.08 -17.87 8.64
C ALA A 25 5.19 -18.84 7.86
N VAL A 26 3.92 -19.00 8.24
CA VAL A 26 2.97 -19.84 7.50
C VAL A 26 2.61 -19.20 6.15
N VAL A 27 2.20 -17.93 6.17
CA VAL A 27 1.70 -17.20 5.01
C VAL A 27 2.77 -17.01 3.94
N PHE A 28 4.00 -16.69 4.36
CA PHE A 28 5.13 -16.33 3.49
C PHE A 28 6.23 -17.39 3.46
N ARG A 29 5.94 -18.64 3.85
CA ARG A 29 6.94 -19.73 3.83
C ARG A 29 7.73 -19.94 2.52
N PRO A 30 7.27 -19.60 1.29
CA PRO A 30 8.13 -19.76 0.12
C PRO A 30 9.13 -18.60 -0.04
N LEU A 31 8.98 -17.51 0.72
CA LEU A 31 9.84 -16.33 0.66
C LEU A 31 11.07 -16.49 1.57
N PRO A 32 12.18 -15.79 1.28
CA PRO A 32 13.36 -15.77 2.14
C PRO A 32 13.03 -15.41 3.59
N GLY A 33 13.71 -16.06 4.54
CA GLY A 33 13.48 -15.84 5.97
C GLY A 33 12.04 -16.11 6.41
N ARG A 34 11.28 -16.91 5.64
CA ARG A 34 9.86 -17.22 5.86
C ARG A 34 9.00 -15.95 6.04
N GLY A 35 9.38 -14.84 5.42
CA GLY A 35 8.67 -13.57 5.52
C GLY A 35 8.78 -12.88 6.88
N GLY A 36 9.87 -13.06 7.63
CA GLY A 36 10.09 -12.39 8.93
C GLY A 36 9.89 -10.86 8.91
N ALA A 37 10.15 -10.20 7.78
CA ALA A 37 9.87 -8.77 7.59
C ALA A 37 8.38 -8.40 7.71
N PHE A 38 7.48 -9.34 7.44
CA PHE A 38 6.03 -9.14 7.45
C PHE A 38 5.37 -9.49 8.79
N SER A 39 6.14 -9.81 9.82
CA SER A 39 5.63 -10.23 11.14
C SER A 39 4.71 -9.18 11.78
N LEU A 40 5.19 -7.95 11.96
CA LEU A 40 4.37 -6.85 12.50
C LEU A 40 3.20 -6.47 11.57
N PRO A 41 3.41 -6.26 10.25
CA PRO A 41 2.31 -5.96 9.33
C PRO A 41 1.15 -6.97 9.38
N VAL A 42 1.44 -8.27 9.41
CA VAL A 42 0.40 -9.31 9.51
C VAL A 42 -0.32 -9.26 10.85
N ALA A 43 0.42 -9.08 11.95
CA ALA A 43 -0.19 -8.94 13.28
C ALA A 43 -1.15 -7.75 13.33
N LEU A 44 -0.76 -6.60 12.76
CA LEU A 44 -1.59 -5.40 12.72
C LEU A 44 -2.87 -5.59 11.90
N VAL A 45 -2.82 -6.31 10.77
CA VAL A 45 -4.02 -6.63 9.98
C VAL A 45 -4.99 -7.47 10.80
N VAL A 46 -4.52 -8.57 11.41
CA VAL A 46 -5.36 -9.46 12.22
C VAL A 46 -5.92 -8.70 13.43
N PHE A 47 -5.08 -7.94 14.11
CA PHE A 47 -5.44 -7.12 15.26
C PHE A 47 -6.50 -6.08 14.91
N ALA A 48 -6.34 -5.35 13.80
CA ALA A 48 -7.27 -4.31 13.37
C ALA A 48 -8.64 -4.91 13.02
N VAL A 49 -8.68 -6.00 12.25
CA VAL A 49 -9.94 -6.68 11.87
C VAL A 49 -10.63 -7.25 13.11
N ALA A 50 -9.90 -7.91 14.01
CA ALA A 50 -10.47 -8.46 15.24
C ALA A 50 -11.03 -7.35 16.14
N THR A 51 -10.27 -6.29 16.36
CA THR A 51 -10.69 -5.16 17.20
C THR A 51 -11.89 -4.43 16.61
N PHE A 52 -11.92 -4.26 15.28
CA PHE A 52 -13.07 -3.68 14.57
C PHE A 52 -14.36 -4.47 14.80
N TRP A 53 -14.32 -5.81 14.69
CA TRP A 53 -15.48 -6.67 14.92
C TRP A 53 -15.91 -6.71 16.38
N LEU A 54 -14.97 -6.83 17.31
CA LEU A 54 -15.26 -6.76 18.74
C LEU A 54 -15.90 -5.42 19.11
N GLY A 55 -15.38 -4.34 18.54
CA GLY A 55 -15.85 -2.98 18.72
C GLY A 55 -17.31 -2.75 18.31
N GLN A 56 -17.88 -3.56 17.43
CA GLN A 56 -19.31 -3.47 17.08
C GLN A 56 -20.23 -3.85 18.24
N VAL A 57 -19.72 -4.59 19.22
CA VAL A 57 -20.46 -5.01 20.43
C VAL A 57 -19.99 -4.22 21.65
N THR A 58 -18.67 -4.06 21.78
CA THR A 58 -18.07 -3.26 22.86
C THR A 58 -16.65 -2.85 22.47
N TYR A 59 -16.31 -1.60 22.75
CA TYR A 59 -15.02 -1.01 22.45
C TYR A 59 -14.38 -0.44 23.72
N GLY A 60 -13.05 -0.33 23.70
CA GLY A 60 -12.24 0.04 24.86
C GLY A 60 -11.10 -0.95 25.11
N ARG A 61 -10.40 -0.80 26.24
CA ARG A 61 -9.17 -1.55 26.51
C ARG A 61 -9.38 -3.07 26.50
N HIS A 62 -10.51 -3.56 26.99
CA HIS A 62 -10.87 -4.98 26.99
C HIS A 62 -11.02 -5.54 25.58
N ALA A 63 -11.70 -4.83 24.68
CA ALA A 63 -11.86 -5.23 23.28
C ALA A 63 -10.52 -5.27 22.56
N VAL A 64 -9.66 -4.28 22.80
CA VAL A 64 -8.33 -4.22 22.21
C VAL A 64 -7.41 -5.34 22.72
N VAL A 65 -7.44 -5.65 24.02
CA VAL A 65 -6.71 -6.81 24.59
C VAL A 65 -7.23 -8.12 24.01
N ALA A 66 -8.56 -8.27 23.85
CA ALA A 66 -9.14 -9.42 23.17
C ALA A 66 -8.68 -9.51 21.70
N GLY A 67 -8.51 -8.38 21.01
CA GLY A 67 -7.86 -8.33 19.70
C GLY A 67 -6.44 -8.91 19.71
N VAL A 68 -5.62 -8.59 20.71
CA VAL A 68 -4.28 -9.20 20.89
C VAL A 68 -4.38 -10.71 21.16
N LEU A 69 -5.37 -11.15 21.95
CA LEU A 69 -5.61 -12.57 22.19
C LEU A 69 -6.03 -13.32 20.92
N VAL A 70 -6.76 -12.69 20.01
CA VAL A 70 -7.05 -13.26 18.68
C VAL A 70 -5.77 -13.44 17.88
N VAL A 71 -4.87 -12.44 17.87
CA VAL A 71 -3.55 -12.58 17.24
C VAL A 71 -2.79 -13.77 17.86
N ALA A 72 -2.75 -13.86 19.18
CA ALA A 72 -2.10 -14.98 19.89
C ALA A 72 -2.75 -16.35 19.59
N GLY A 73 -4.06 -16.40 19.43
CA GLY A 73 -4.78 -17.59 18.98
C GLY A 73 -4.37 -18.01 17.57
N CYS A 74 -4.29 -17.05 16.64
CA CYS A 74 -3.76 -17.27 15.29
C CYS A 74 -2.29 -17.72 15.33
N THR A 75 -1.47 -17.17 16.24
CA THR A 75 -0.09 -17.60 16.47
C THR A 75 -0.02 -19.07 16.91
N GLY A 76 -0.87 -19.48 17.86
CA GLY A 76 -0.95 -20.87 18.32
C GLY A 76 -1.35 -21.85 17.22
N LEU A 77 -2.32 -21.47 16.39
CA LEU A 77 -2.68 -22.24 15.19
C LEU A 77 -1.53 -22.29 14.18
N ALA A 78 -0.85 -21.18 13.93
CA ALA A 78 0.28 -21.12 13.03
C ALA A 78 1.44 -22.01 13.49
N HIS A 79 1.72 -22.08 14.80
CA HIS A 79 2.69 -23.02 15.36
C HIS A 79 2.31 -24.49 15.18
N ARG A 80 1.01 -24.81 15.25
CA ARG A 80 0.51 -26.18 15.07
C ARG A 80 0.62 -26.67 13.63
N TYR A 81 0.41 -25.78 12.66
CA TYR A 81 0.31 -26.14 11.24
C TYR A 81 1.50 -25.68 10.38
N GLY A 82 2.44 -24.94 10.97
CA GLY A 82 3.54 -24.28 10.28
C GLY A 82 4.92 -24.66 10.81
N ASP A 83 5.93 -24.37 10.00
CA ASP A 83 7.32 -24.36 10.50
C ASP A 83 7.53 -23.14 11.40
N GLY A 84 8.50 -23.22 12.32
CA GLY A 84 8.86 -22.08 13.17
C GLY A 84 9.36 -20.86 12.39
N PRO A 85 9.18 -19.64 12.94
CA PRO A 85 9.69 -18.42 12.31
C PRO A 85 11.22 -18.40 12.25
N ASP A 86 11.77 -17.70 11.25
CA ASP A 86 13.19 -17.35 11.23
C ASP A 86 13.40 -16.07 12.05
N TRP A 87 13.76 -16.22 13.32
CA TRP A 87 13.95 -15.10 14.25
C TRP A 87 15.04 -14.12 13.81
N ARG A 88 16.02 -14.54 13.01
CA ARG A 88 17.03 -13.62 12.46
C ARG A 88 16.41 -12.69 11.42
N ALA A 89 15.57 -13.25 10.54
CA ALA A 89 14.81 -12.47 9.57
C ALA A 89 13.78 -11.54 10.25
N VAL A 90 13.14 -12.01 11.33
CA VAL A 90 12.24 -11.18 12.15
C VAL A 90 12.99 -10.01 12.78
N ALA A 91 14.16 -10.26 13.38
CA ALA A 91 15.00 -9.21 13.97
C ALA A 91 15.51 -8.20 12.92
N GLY A 92 15.94 -8.68 11.75
CA GLY A 92 16.33 -7.82 10.64
C GLY A 92 15.18 -6.95 10.12
N GLY A 93 13.98 -7.53 10.00
CA GLY A 93 12.76 -6.78 9.68
C GLY A 93 12.40 -5.75 10.75
N ALA A 94 12.50 -6.11 12.02
CA ALA A 94 12.25 -5.20 13.14
C ALA A 94 13.23 -4.02 13.15
N ALA A 95 14.51 -4.23 12.80
CA ALA A 95 15.48 -3.16 12.66
C ALA A 95 15.12 -2.19 11.51
N VAL A 96 14.67 -2.70 10.37
CA VAL A 96 14.22 -1.87 9.23
C VAL A 96 12.93 -1.11 9.58
N PHE A 97 11.97 -1.77 10.22
CA PHE A 97 10.77 -1.13 10.75
C PHE A 97 11.15 0.02 11.68
N LEU A 98 12.06 -0.24 12.64
CA LEU A 98 12.50 0.74 13.62
C LEU A 98 13.21 1.91 12.95
N ALA A 99 14.01 1.68 11.91
CA ALA A 99 14.64 2.75 11.14
C ALA A 99 13.61 3.70 10.52
N GLY A 100 12.57 3.17 9.85
CA GLY A 100 11.48 3.98 9.31
C GLY A 100 10.69 4.69 10.42
N PHE A 101 10.31 3.96 11.47
CA PHE A 101 9.60 4.50 12.64
C PHE A 101 10.35 5.67 13.27
N LEU A 102 11.65 5.50 13.56
CA LEU A 102 12.48 6.53 14.17
C LEU A 102 12.77 7.70 13.24
N LEU A 103 12.91 7.46 11.92
CA LEU A 103 13.04 8.52 10.94
C LEU A 103 11.83 9.46 10.97
N TYR A 104 10.62 8.89 11.02
CA TYR A 104 9.41 9.68 11.17
C TYR A 104 9.33 10.37 12.54
N LEU A 105 9.66 9.67 13.63
CA LEU A 105 9.62 10.29 14.95
C LEU A 105 10.59 11.45 15.08
N LEU A 106 11.78 11.36 14.48
CA LEU A 106 12.75 12.45 14.43
C LEU A 106 12.17 13.67 13.70
N PHE A 107 11.51 13.45 12.56
CA PHE A 107 10.79 14.51 11.85
C PHE A 107 9.67 15.12 12.71
N SER A 108 8.81 14.28 13.32
CA SER A 108 7.72 14.77 14.16
C SER A 108 8.22 15.50 15.41
N ALA A 109 9.39 15.13 15.96
CA ALA A 109 9.92 15.79 17.14
C ALA A 109 10.26 17.27 16.89
N TYR A 110 10.51 17.64 15.63
CA TYR A 110 10.77 19.03 15.23
C TYR A 110 9.47 19.80 14.91
N ASN A 111 8.45 19.13 14.37
CA ASN A 111 7.26 19.78 13.79
C ASN A 111 5.92 19.24 14.32
N ALA A 112 5.90 18.64 15.52
CA ALA A 112 4.68 18.10 16.13
C ALA A 112 3.76 19.24 16.57
N ALA A 113 2.86 19.62 15.68
CA ALA A 113 1.69 20.42 15.99
C ALA A 113 0.52 19.99 15.11
N ILE A 114 -0.69 20.01 15.67
CA ILE A 114 -1.93 19.90 14.91
C ILE A 114 -2.32 21.32 14.53
N THR A 115 -2.21 21.64 13.25
CA THR A 115 -2.37 23.02 12.76
C THR A 115 -3.35 23.11 11.60
N PRO A 116 -4.00 24.27 11.38
CA PRO A 116 -4.90 24.43 10.23
C PRO A 116 -4.18 24.26 8.90
N ALA A 117 -2.91 24.68 8.84
CA ALA A 117 -2.05 24.54 7.67
C ALA A 117 -1.71 23.07 7.35
N GLY A 118 -1.81 22.16 8.34
CA GLY A 118 -1.65 20.72 8.15
C GLY A 118 -2.82 20.05 7.42
N GLY A 119 -3.85 20.80 7.02
CA GLY A 119 -5.02 20.28 6.33
C GLY A 119 -5.92 19.47 7.27
N GLU A 120 -5.98 18.16 7.09
CA GLU A 120 -6.95 17.29 7.76
C GLU A 120 -6.50 16.76 9.13
N GLN A 121 -5.39 17.26 9.67
CA GLN A 121 -4.87 16.82 10.97
C GLN A 121 -5.92 16.95 12.10
N PHE A 122 -6.68 18.05 12.13
CA PHE A 122 -7.75 18.24 13.12
C PHE A 122 -8.86 17.20 12.99
N LEU A 123 -9.30 16.93 11.75
CA LEU A 123 -10.30 15.92 11.47
C LEU A 123 -9.82 14.57 12.02
N HIS A 124 -8.63 14.11 11.64
CA HIS A 124 -8.16 12.80 12.03
C HIS A 124 -7.80 12.67 13.51
N TYR A 125 -7.33 13.75 14.15
CA TYR A 125 -7.16 13.76 15.59
C TYR A 125 -8.52 13.70 16.29
N GLY A 126 -9.51 14.47 15.84
CA GLY A 126 -10.88 14.45 16.35
C GLY A 126 -11.53 13.07 16.25
N LEU A 127 -11.42 12.41 15.10
CA LEU A 127 -11.83 11.01 14.89
C LEU A 127 -11.16 10.06 15.88
N SER A 128 -9.84 10.16 16.04
CA SER A 128 -9.08 9.31 16.96
C SER A 128 -9.49 9.57 18.41
N ASN A 129 -9.81 10.81 18.75
CA ASN A 129 -10.24 11.21 20.08
C ASN A 129 -11.66 10.71 20.40
N ALA A 130 -12.58 10.78 19.44
CA ALA A 130 -13.92 10.20 19.58
C ALA A 130 -13.84 8.69 19.83
N LEU A 131 -12.94 7.98 19.13
CA LEU A 131 -12.69 6.56 19.35
C LEU A 131 -12.19 6.28 20.78
N MET A 132 -11.30 7.10 21.33
CA MET A 132 -10.78 6.89 22.70
C MET A 132 -11.88 6.93 23.78
N GLY A 133 -12.98 7.63 23.53
CA GLY A 133 -14.13 7.74 24.44
C GLY A 133 -15.34 6.88 24.06
N ALA A 134 -15.24 6.03 23.03
CA ALA A 134 -16.38 5.26 22.53
C ALA A 134 -16.58 3.94 23.28
N ASP A 135 -17.84 3.62 23.59
CA ASP A 135 -18.24 2.33 24.18
C ASP A 135 -18.52 1.25 23.11
N THR A 136 -18.86 1.67 21.89
CA THR A 136 -19.12 0.81 20.72
C THR A 136 -18.69 1.53 19.42
N LEU A 137 -18.54 0.79 18.34
CA LEU A 137 -18.22 1.32 17.01
C LEU A 137 -19.45 1.28 16.08
N PRO A 138 -19.58 2.22 15.14
CA PRO A 138 -18.78 3.45 15.01
C PRO A 138 -19.01 4.44 16.18
N PRO A 139 -18.02 5.29 16.50
CA PRO A 139 -18.18 6.32 17.52
C PRO A 139 -19.18 7.39 17.06
N GLU A 140 -19.70 8.18 18.01
CA GLU A 140 -20.42 9.41 17.70
C GLU A 140 -19.52 10.36 16.90
N ASP A 141 -20.14 11.11 15.98
CA ASP A 141 -19.45 12.14 15.22
C ASP A 141 -18.88 13.23 16.15
N PHE A 142 -17.57 13.47 16.03
CA PHE A 142 -16.85 14.41 16.89
C PHE A 142 -17.24 15.88 16.66
N TRP A 143 -18.03 16.18 15.62
CA TRP A 143 -18.68 17.47 15.43
C TRP A 143 -19.92 17.68 16.30
N GLY A 144 -20.29 16.70 17.14
CA GLY A 144 -21.40 16.81 18.09
C GLY A 144 -22.77 16.69 17.42
N ALA A 145 -22.87 15.91 16.34
CA ALA A 145 -24.10 15.73 15.58
C ALA A 145 -25.13 14.83 16.28
N GLY A 146 -24.77 14.15 17.39
CA GLY A 146 -25.63 13.16 18.04
C GLY A 146 -25.81 11.86 17.25
N GLU A 147 -25.09 11.71 16.15
CA GLU A 147 -25.20 10.60 15.18
C GLU A 147 -23.84 9.91 15.00
N PRO A 148 -23.82 8.63 14.60
CA PRO A 148 -22.56 7.94 14.35
C PRO A 148 -21.81 8.49 13.14
N ILE A 149 -20.48 8.47 13.20
CA ILE A 149 -19.64 9.05 12.15
C ILE A 149 -19.72 8.30 10.82
N ARG A 150 -19.73 9.06 9.72
CA ARG A 150 -19.76 8.57 8.33
C ARG A 150 -18.46 8.86 7.58
N TYR A 151 -17.35 8.33 8.08
CA TYR A 151 -16.03 8.41 7.45
C TYR A 151 -15.26 7.12 7.73
N TYR A 152 -14.43 6.64 6.81
CA TYR A 152 -13.62 5.45 7.07
C TYR A 152 -12.62 5.74 8.21
N TYR A 153 -12.70 5.00 9.31
CA TYR A 153 -11.96 5.32 10.53
C TYR A 153 -10.91 4.26 10.90
N GLY A 154 -10.56 3.35 9.99
CA GLY A 154 -9.68 2.21 10.27
C GLY A 154 -8.23 2.57 10.57
N THR A 155 -7.72 3.71 10.07
CA THR A 155 -6.40 4.24 10.48
C THR A 155 -6.46 4.74 11.92
N GLN A 156 -7.48 5.56 12.24
CA GLN A 156 -7.69 6.14 13.56
C GLN A 156 -8.01 5.07 14.60
N LEU A 157 -8.77 4.02 14.23
CA LEU A 157 -9.04 2.85 15.07
C LEU A 157 -7.76 2.17 15.52
N GLN A 158 -6.83 1.93 14.59
CA GLN A 158 -5.53 1.35 14.92
C GLN A 158 -4.73 2.24 15.86
N VAL A 159 -4.72 3.57 15.63
CA VAL A 159 -4.02 4.53 16.50
C VAL A 159 -4.62 4.58 17.91
N ALA A 160 -5.94 4.68 18.02
CA ALA A 160 -6.64 4.67 19.30
C ALA A 160 -6.41 3.34 20.04
N SER A 161 -6.52 2.22 19.33
CA SER A 161 -6.30 0.87 19.91
C SER A 161 -4.88 0.71 20.45
N LEU A 162 -3.85 1.13 19.68
CA LEU A 162 -2.46 1.08 20.13
C LEU A 162 -2.19 2.05 21.29
N SER A 163 -2.89 3.20 21.34
CA SER A 163 -2.84 4.14 22.47
C SER A 163 -3.42 3.50 23.74
N LEU A 164 -4.57 2.82 23.64
CA LEU A 164 -5.19 2.08 24.75
C LEU A 164 -4.32 0.91 25.27
N LEU A 165 -3.61 0.21 24.38
CA LEU A 165 -2.68 -0.87 24.77
C LEU A 165 -1.44 -0.35 25.47
N SER A 166 -0.82 0.70 24.91
CA SER A 166 0.43 1.28 25.44
C SER A 166 0.20 2.19 26.65
N GLY A 167 -1.03 2.66 26.86
CA GLY A 167 -1.35 3.69 27.84
C GLY A 167 -0.72 5.04 27.50
N ALA A 168 -0.44 5.30 26.23
CA ALA A 168 0.04 6.60 25.76
C ALA A 168 -1.16 7.54 25.56
N ASP A 169 -1.07 8.78 26.05
CA ASP A 169 -2.05 9.81 25.72
C ASP A 169 -2.14 9.97 24.20
N LEU A 170 -3.35 10.21 23.68
CA LEU A 170 -3.60 10.28 22.24
C LEU A 170 -2.74 11.36 21.54
N ARG A 171 -2.41 12.47 22.21
CA ARG A 171 -1.48 13.49 21.67
C ARG A 171 -0.12 12.94 21.28
N TYR A 172 0.38 11.92 21.98
CA TYR A 172 1.59 11.18 21.59
C TYR A 172 1.24 10.04 20.64
N GLY A 173 0.15 9.32 20.93
CA GLY A 173 -0.35 8.19 20.13
C GLY A 173 -0.57 8.55 18.67
N PHE A 174 -1.00 9.78 18.36
CA PHE A 174 -1.21 10.27 17.00
C PHE A 174 0.08 10.19 16.15
N TYR A 175 1.19 10.77 16.64
CA TYR A 175 2.47 10.75 15.95
C TYR A 175 3.19 9.40 16.04
N LEU A 176 3.03 8.67 17.15
CA LEU A 176 3.51 7.29 17.27
C LEU A 176 2.79 6.36 16.28
N GLY A 177 1.50 6.60 16.03
CA GLY A 177 0.69 5.95 15.02
C GLY A 177 1.21 6.21 13.61
N LEU A 178 1.40 7.48 13.25
CA LEU A 178 2.01 7.87 11.98
C LEU A 178 3.38 7.21 11.78
N GLY A 179 4.24 7.23 12.81
CA GLY A 179 5.53 6.54 12.78
C GLY A 179 5.38 5.02 12.58
N THR A 180 4.35 4.41 13.19
CA THR A 180 4.06 2.98 13.02
C THR A 180 3.71 2.66 11.57
N PHE A 181 2.83 3.43 10.94
CA PHE A 181 2.48 3.23 9.54
C PHE A 181 3.66 3.48 8.59
N TYR A 182 4.52 4.46 8.89
CA TYR A 182 5.73 4.71 8.09
C TYR A 182 6.76 3.58 8.26
N GLY A 183 6.97 3.08 9.48
CA GLY A 183 7.79 1.90 9.73
C GLY A 183 7.24 0.66 9.02
N VAL A 184 5.92 0.48 8.99
CA VAL A 184 5.25 -0.60 8.23
C VAL A 184 5.53 -0.46 6.74
N LEU A 185 5.44 0.74 6.16
CA LEU A 185 5.79 0.99 4.76
C LEU A 185 7.26 0.62 4.46
N PHE A 186 8.19 1.03 5.33
CA PHE A 186 9.61 0.67 5.20
C PHE A 186 9.83 -0.84 5.18
N VAL A 187 9.28 -1.55 6.16
CA VAL A 187 9.55 -2.99 6.33
C VAL A 187 8.84 -3.84 5.28
N THR A 188 7.64 -3.46 4.81
CA THR A 188 6.96 -4.18 3.74
C THR A 188 7.62 -3.94 2.39
N ALA A 189 8.08 -2.72 2.09
CA ALA A 189 8.88 -2.43 0.90
C ALA A 189 10.20 -3.21 0.91
N TYR A 190 10.91 -3.21 2.05
CA TYR A 190 12.14 -3.97 2.24
C TYR A 190 11.92 -5.48 2.02
N GLY A 191 10.91 -6.04 2.69
CA GLY A 191 10.59 -7.46 2.60
C GLY A 191 10.18 -7.88 1.18
N LEU A 192 9.35 -7.09 0.51
CA LEU A 192 8.84 -7.39 -0.82
C LEU A 192 9.96 -7.34 -1.86
N VAL A 193 10.68 -6.21 -1.96
CA VAL A 193 11.72 -6.03 -2.98
C VAL A 193 12.91 -6.94 -2.71
N GLY A 194 13.30 -7.12 -1.44
CA GLY A 194 14.31 -8.09 -1.05
C GLY A 194 13.93 -9.51 -1.50
N SER A 195 12.68 -9.93 -1.31
CA SER A 195 12.20 -11.24 -1.75
C SER A 195 12.19 -11.40 -3.28
N VAL A 196 11.80 -10.35 -4.01
CA VAL A 196 11.84 -10.34 -5.48
C VAL A 196 13.27 -10.49 -6.01
N LEU A 197 14.23 -9.80 -5.41
CA LEU A 197 15.64 -9.87 -5.81
C LEU A 197 16.28 -11.20 -5.43
N ALA A 198 15.99 -11.71 -4.23
CA ALA A 198 16.47 -13.02 -3.79
C ALA A 198 15.97 -14.16 -4.69
N ALA A 199 14.72 -14.08 -5.18
CA ALA A 199 14.18 -15.03 -6.15
C ALA A 199 14.88 -14.98 -7.53
N ARG A 200 15.81 -14.04 -7.75
CA ARG A 200 16.68 -13.92 -8.93
C ARG A 200 18.16 -14.06 -8.58
N ASP A 201 18.47 -14.73 -7.46
CA ASP A 201 19.82 -14.95 -6.94
C ASP A 201 20.59 -13.65 -6.71
N ARG A 202 19.88 -12.57 -6.36
CA ARG A 202 20.47 -11.28 -5.98
C ARG A 202 20.36 -11.06 -4.47
N SER A 203 21.17 -10.12 -3.97
CA SER A 203 21.22 -9.80 -2.54
C SER A 203 19.87 -9.31 -2.01
N TYR A 204 19.28 -10.08 -1.09
CA TYR A 204 18.08 -9.71 -0.35
C TYR A 204 18.23 -8.37 0.39
N PRO A 205 19.26 -8.15 1.23
CA PRO A 205 19.35 -6.92 2.01
C PRO A 205 19.56 -5.67 1.16
N LEU A 206 20.35 -5.75 0.08
CA LEU A 206 20.55 -4.61 -0.84
C LEU A 206 19.27 -4.31 -1.62
N GLY A 207 18.58 -5.34 -2.11
CA GLY A 207 17.29 -5.18 -2.77
C GLY A 207 16.22 -4.57 -1.87
N GLY A 208 16.14 -5.08 -0.64
CA GLY A 208 15.21 -4.55 0.35
C GLY A 208 15.53 -3.09 0.71
N ALA A 209 16.80 -2.75 0.94
CA ALA A 209 17.18 -1.37 1.24
C ALA A 209 16.84 -0.43 0.08
N PHE A 210 17.13 -0.83 -1.16
CA PHE A 210 16.72 -0.08 -2.35
C PHE A 210 15.19 0.08 -2.41
N GLY A 211 14.43 -0.99 -2.16
CA GLY A 211 12.97 -0.95 -2.15
C GLY A 211 12.40 0.01 -1.10
N ALA A 212 12.92 -0.03 0.12
CA ALA A 212 12.50 0.87 1.20
C ALA A 212 12.78 2.33 0.85
N VAL A 213 13.98 2.65 0.36
CA VAL A 213 14.34 4.02 -0.05
C VAL A 213 13.49 4.48 -1.23
N PHE A 214 13.37 3.65 -2.27
CA PHE A 214 12.61 4.00 -3.47
C PHE A 214 11.13 4.24 -3.18
N VAL A 215 10.52 3.44 -2.31
CA VAL A 215 9.08 3.56 -2.04
C VAL A 215 8.77 4.59 -0.96
N ALA A 216 9.54 4.63 0.12
CA ALA A 216 9.19 5.42 1.30
C ALA A 216 9.87 6.81 1.33
N VAL A 217 10.95 7.01 0.56
CA VAL A 217 11.74 8.26 0.58
C VAL A 217 11.74 8.99 -0.76
N ALA A 218 11.75 8.26 -1.89
CA ALA A 218 11.80 8.93 -3.19
C ALA A 218 10.55 9.80 -3.45
N GLY A 219 10.78 10.95 -4.09
CA GLY A 219 9.74 11.88 -4.50
C GLY A 219 9.17 11.57 -5.89
N SER A 220 8.20 12.38 -6.32
CA SER A 220 7.67 12.30 -7.68
C SER A 220 8.72 12.69 -8.73
N LEU A 221 8.59 12.14 -9.94
CA LEU A 221 9.42 12.57 -11.07
C LEU A 221 9.21 14.06 -11.36
N THR A 222 7.99 14.57 -11.20
CA THR A 222 7.68 16.01 -11.37
C THR A 222 8.56 16.89 -10.48
N ALA A 223 8.75 16.53 -9.20
CA ALA A 223 9.61 17.31 -8.30
C ALA A 223 11.06 17.37 -8.80
N PHE A 224 11.59 16.26 -9.29
CA PHE A 224 12.92 16.22 -9.91
C PHE A 224 12.98 17.08 -11.19
N LEU A 225 12.00 16.94 -12.08
CA LEU A 225 11.97 17.69 -13.34
C LEU A 225 11.84 19.20 -13.13
N ARG A 226 11.07 19.63 -12.11
CA ARG A 226 10.97 21.05 -11.74
C ARG A 226 12.31 21.59 -11.26
N LEU A 227 12.97 20.92 -10.31
CA LEU A 227 14.30 21.32 -9.82
C LEU A 227 15.38 21.29 -10.91
N ALA A 228 15.22 20.42 -11.91
CA ALA A 228 16.13 20.34 -13.06
C ALA A 228 15.79 21.34 -14.18
N PHE A 229 14.65 22.05 -14.09
CA PHE A 229 14.07 22.79 -15.20
C PHE A 229 14.99 23.87 -15.75
N GLU A 230 15.71 24.59 -14.89
CA GLU A 230 16.65 25.65 -15.32
C GLU A 230 17.84 25.12 -16.11
N PHE A 231 18.19 23.84 -15.93
CA PHE A 231 19.27 23.18 -16.66
C PHE A 231 18.83 22.66 -18.04
N PHE A 232 17.53 22.70 -18.37
CA PHE A 232 17.05 22.24 -19.66
C PHE A 232 17.38 23.26 -20.77
N PRO A 233 17.74 22.79 -21.98
CA PRO A 233 17.82 23.62 -23.17
C PRO A 233 16.56 24.46 -23.38
N ALA A 234 16.70 25.69 -23.88
CA ALA A 234 15.57 26.61 -24.06
C ALA A 234 14.36 26.01 -24.80
N PRO A 235 14.52 25.24 -25.90
CA PRO A 235 13.37 24.62 -26.57
C PRO A 235 12.63 23.59 -25.70
N ILE A 236 13.34 22.89 -24.81
CA ILE A 236 12.72 21.92 -23.90
C ILE A 236 11.95 22.65 -22.81
N ARG A 237 12.48 23.76 -22.28
CA ARG A 237 11.77 24.58 -21.28
C ARG A 237 10.46 25.12 -21.81
N GLU A 238 10.47 25.64 -23.03
CA GLU A 238 9.27 26.15 -23.70
C GLU A 238 8.17 25.08 -23.82
N HIS A 239 8.56 23.83 -24.14
CA HIS A 239 7.59 22.74 -24.33
C HIS A 239 7.14 22.07 -23.02
N THR A 240 7.93 22.15 -21.95
CA THR A 240 7.67 21.43 -20.69
C THR A 240 7.18 22.32 -19.55
N GLY A 241 7.30 23.65 -19.67
CA GLY A 241 6.89 24.60 -18.63
C GLY A 241 5.43 24.44 -18.21
N GLU A 242 4.51 24.37 -19.19
CA GLU A 242 3.07 24.17 -18.93
C GLU A 242 2.81 22.85 -18.19
N ALA A 243 3.41 21.76 -18.66
CA ALA A 243 3.22 20.44 -18.08
C ALA A 243 3.77 20.34 -16.64
N LEU A 244 4.81 21.10 -16.32
CA LEU A 244 5.45 21.07 -15.02
C LEU A 244 4.85 22.08 -14.05
N PHE A 245 4.41 23.26 -14.49
CA PHE A 245 4.03 24.37 -13.61
C PHE A 245 2.58 24.83 -13.79
N GLY A 246 1.89 24.48 -14.88
CA GLY A 246 0.58 25.01 -15.26
C GLY A 246 -0.51 24.81 -14.20
N ALA A 247 -0.52 23.66 -13.50
CA ALA A 247 -1.49 23.41 -12.43
C ALA A 247 -1.39 24.41 -11.26
N LEU A 248 -0.18 24.89 -10.93
CA LEU A 248 0.00 25.89 -9.87
C LEU A 248 -0.59 27.25 -10.29
N VAL A 249 -0.49 27.56 -11.58
CA VAL A 249 -1.04 28.78 -12.17
C VAL A 249 -2.56 28.71 -12.21
N ALA A 250 -3.12 27.59 -12.67
CA ALA A 250 -4.56 27.39 -12.78
C ALA A 250 -5.27 27.34 -11.42
N ASP A 251 -4.76 26.53 -10.48
CA ASP A 251 -5.50 26.20 -9.24
C ASP A 251 -5.13 27.10 -8.05
N HIS A 252 -3.93 27.70 -8.07
CA HIS A 252 -3.33 28.28 -6.86
C HIS A 252 -2.87 29.73 -7.01
N ARG A 253 -3.27 30.42 -8.08
CA ARG A 253 -3.02 31.85 -8.34
C ARG A 253 -1.53 32.22 -8.42
N TYR A 254 -0.67 31.26 -8.72
CA TYR A 254 0.73 31.56 -9.04
C TYR A 254 0.81 32.17 -10.44
N THR A 255 1.74 33.10 -10.64
CA THR A 255 2.27 33.36 -11.99
C THR A 255 3.24 32.25 -12.39
N PHE A 256 3.51 32.10 -13.68
CA PHE A 256 4.53 31.13 -14.15
C PHE A 256 5.91 31.40 -13.54
N GLU A 257 6.27 32.69 -13.39
CA GLU A 257 7.53 33.10 -12.78
C GLU A 257 7.60 32.67 -11.32
N GLU A 258 6.55 32.91 -10.54
CA GLU A 258 6.48 32.47 -9.14
C GLU A 258 6.49 30.94 -9.02
N ALA A 259 5.81 30.23 -9.92
CA ALA A 259 5.80 28.77 -9.93
C ALA A 259 7.21 28.20 -10.20
N ILE A 260 7.94 28.78 -11.15
CA ILE A 260 9.33 28.41 -11.44
C ILE A 260 10.23 28.80 -10.26
N ALA A 261 10.11 30.00 -9.71
CA ALA A 261 10.93 30.45 -8.60
C ALA A 261 10.77 29.54 -7.37
N THR A 262 9.53 29.25 -6.98
CA THR A 262 9.21 28.50 -5.75
C THR A 262 9.28 26.98 -5.89
N GLN A 263 9.41 26.43 -7.10
CA GLN A 263 9.44 24.97 -7.29
C GLN A 263 10.59 24.49 -8.17
N GLY A 264 11.20 25.38 -8.95
CA GLY A 264 12.34 25.12 -9.81
C GLY A 264 13.70 25.36 -9.15
N THR A 265 13.74 26.03 -7.99
CA THR A 265 14.97 26.27 -7.23
C THR A 265 14.92 25.58 -5.87
N GLY A 266 16.06 25.09 -5.38
CA GLY A 266 16.12 24.36 -4.11
C GLY A 266 15.94 25.23 -2.86
N SER A 267 16.23 26.54 -2.95
CA SER A 267 16.16 27.46 -1.80
C SER A 267 14.73 27.90 -1.47
N GLU A 268 13.90 28.06 -2.49
CA GLU A 268 12.49 28.50 -2.35
C GLU A 268 11.51 27.32 -2.46
N TRP A 269 12.03 26.09 -2.59
CA TRP A 269 11.23 24.90 -2.82
C TRP A 269 10.24 24.63 -1.69
N LEU A 270 8.95 24.67 -2.00
CA LEU A 270 7.87 24.34 -1.07
C LEU A 270 7.31 22.94 -1.33
N TRP A 271 7.52 22.01 -0.38
CA TRP A 271 7.06 20.63 -0.48
C TRP A 271 5.55 20.49 -0.71
N TRP A 272 4.74 21.40 -0.15
CA TRP A 272 3.28 21.37 -0.25
C TRP A 272 2.80 21.36 -1.70
N ASN A 273 3.50 22.06 -2.58
CA ASN A 273 3.15 22.27 -3.98
C ASN A 273 3.64 21.15 -4.90
N ALA A 274 4.40 20.17 -4.38
CA ALA A 274 4.93 19.05 -5.15
C ALA A 274 3.84 18.08 -5.66
N ARG A 275 2.62 18.16 -5.12
CA ARG A 275 1.48 17.31 -5.49
C ARG A 275 0.59 17.87 -6.61
N TYR A 276 0.74 19.14 -6.99
CA TYR A 276 -0.11 19.77 -8.00
C TYR A 276 0.54 19.65 -9.36
N VAL A 277 -0.04 18.87 -10.27
CA VAL A 277 0.57 18.59 -11.59
C VAL A 277 -0.46 18.64 -12.71
N VAL A 278 -1.62 18.03 -12.49
CA VAL A 278 -2.80 18.18 -13.35
C VAL A 278 -3.79 19.06 -12.60
N GLU A 279 -4.45 19.96 -13.33
CA GLU A 279 -5.49 20.86 -12.83
C GLU A 279 -6.57 20.08 -12.05
N GLY A 280 -6.93 20.57 -10.86
CA GLY A 280 -7.89 19.94 -9.95
C GLY A 280 -7.43 18.62 -9.33
N GLY A 281 -6.21 18.15 -9.62
CA GLY A 281 -5.68 16.86 -9.20
C GLY A 281 -4.68 16.94 -8.03
N LEU A 282 -4.71 15.93 -7.15
CA LEU A 282 -3.76 15.76 -6.05
C LEU A 282 -2.91 14.51 -6.28
N TYR A 283 -1.60 14.69 -6.48
CA TYR A 283 -0.65 13.61 -6.75
C TYR A 283 0.33 13.45 -5.59
N GLU A 284 -0.15 12.84 -4.52
CA GLU A 284 0.68 12.57 -3.35
C GLU A 284 1.54 11.32 -3.56
N PHE A 285 2.77 11.36 -3.04
CA PHE A 285 3.69 10.21 -2.93
C PHE A 285 3.91 9.91 -1.44
N PRO A 286 4.36 8.70 -1.04
CA PRO A 286 4.32 8.30 0.35
C PRO A 286 4.96 9.31 1.32
N LEU A 287 6.19 9.76 1.05
CA LEU A 287 6.86 10.75 1.91
C LEU A 287 6.04 12.04 2.07
N TYR A 288 5.34 12.50 1.02
CA TYR A 288 4.46 13.67 1.10
C TYR A 288 3.36 13.49 2.14
N SER A 289 2.61 12.39 2.07
CA SER A 289 1.48 12.14 2.97
C SER A 289 1.95 11.98 4.43
N PHE A 290 3.12 11.37 4.64
CA PHE A 290 3.71 11.30 5.99
C PHE A 290 4.21 12.67 6.48
N VAL A 291 4.85 13.50 5.64
CA VAL A 291 5.25 14.86 6.02
C VAL A 291 4.03 15.72 6.39
N LYS A 292 2.96 15.64 5.59
CA LYS A 292 1.65 16.25 5.88
C LYS A 292 1.09 15.82 7.24
N SER A 293 1.41 14.61 7.69
CA SER A 293 1.15 14.11 9.05
C SER A 293 -0.33 14.04 9.41
N ASP A 294 -1.19 13.72 8.45
CA ASP A 294 -2.59 13.40 8.69
C ASP A 294 -2.78 11.86 8.67
N LEU A 295 -3.79 11.33 9.37
CA LEU A 295 -4.06 9.88 9.39
C LEU A 295 -4.96 9.46 8.22
N HIS A 296 -4.81 10.10 7.06
CA HIS A 296 -5.68 9.85 5.93
C HIS A 296 -5.50 8.43 5.39
N GLY A 297 -6.61 7.76 5.09
CA GLY A 297 -6.65 6.33 4.80
C GLY A 297 -5.76 5.91 3.63
N HIS A 298 -5.75 6.69 2.53
CA HIS A 298 -4.97 6.36 1.34
C HIS A 298 -3.46 6.44 1.57
N GLY A 299 -2.97 7.42 2.35
CA GLY A 299 -1.55 7.54 2.66
C GLY A 299 -1.04 6.40 3.53
N LEU A 300 -1.80 6.06 4.58
CA LEU A 300 -1.38 5.06 5.58
C LEU A 300 -1.62 3.61 5.17
N SER A 301 -2.51 3.37 4.21
CA SER A 301 -2.79 2.02 3.67
C SER A 301 -1.71 1.51 2.72
N THR A 302 -0.80 2.36 2.25
CA THR A 302 0.29 2.02 1.30
C THR A 302 1.15 0.84 1.77
N GLY A 303 1.50 0.78 3.06
CA GLY A 303 2.25 -0.35 3.63
C GLY A 303 1.49 -1.68 3.53
N TYR A 304 0.17 -1.66 3.69
CA TYR A 304 -0.69 -2.84 3.53
C TYR A 304 -0.95 -3.20 2.06
N VAL A 305 -0.89 -2.24 1.14
CA VAL A 305 -0.88 -2.53 -0.31
C VAL A 305 0.37 -3.34 -0.68
N LEU A 306 1.54 -2.97 -0.14
CA LEU A 306 2.76 -3.76 -0.34
C LEU A 306 2.68 -5.14 0.33
N LEU A 307 1.99 -5.24 1.47
CA LEU A 307 1.70 -6.55 2.09
C LEU A 307 0.82 -7.42 1.18
N ALA A 308 -0.20 -6.84 0.52
CA ALA A 308 -0.99 -7.54 -0.48
C ALA A 308 -0.14 -8.00 -1.68
N ALA A 309 0.80 -7.17 -2.15
CA ALA A 309 1.76 -7.59 -3.18
C ALA A 309 2.68 -8.72 -2.70
N ALA A 310 3.11 -8.71 -1.43
CA ALA A 310 3.88 -9.81 -0.83
C ALA A 310 3.07 -11.10 -0.73
N LEU A 311 1.76 -11.04 -0.44
CA LEU A 311 0.86 -12.20 -0.53
C LEU A 311 0.83 -12.74 -1.95
N GLY A 312 0.79 -11.84 -2.94
CA GLY A 312 0.91 -12.17 -4.35
C GLY A 312 2.19 -12.93 -4.68
N LEU A 313 3.34 -12.45 -4.20
CA LEU A 313 4.62 -13.11 -4.40
C LEU A 313 4.70 -14.48 -3.70
N SER A 314 4.15 -14.60 -2.48
CA SER A 314 4.06 -15.89 -1.79
C SER A 314 3.21 -16.90 -2.58
N TYR A 315 2.05 -16.46 -3.08
CA TYR A 315 1.23 -17.29 -3.95
C TYR A 315 1.97 -17.67 -5.24
N TYR A 316 2.67 -16.73 -5.87
CA TYR A 316 3.42 -16.94 -7.12
C TYR A 316 4.46 -18.07 -6.97
N HIS A 317 5.14 -18.14 -5.81
CA HIS A 317 6.11 -19.18 -5.49
C HIS A 317 5.51 -20.46 -4.87
N THR A 318 4.20 -20.50 -4.64
CA THR A 318 3.54 -21.70 -4.09
C THR A 318 3.17 -22.68 -5.22
N PRO A 319 3.69 -23.93 -5.21
CA PRO A 319 3.42 -24.89 -6.28
C PRO A 319 1.94 -25.24 -6.43
N SER A 320 1.53 -25.64 -7.65
CA SER A 320 0.14 -26.04 -7.95
C SER A 320 -0.38 -27.19 -7.08
N GLY A 321 0.50 -28.09 -6.63
CA GLY A 321 0.17 -29.21 -5.73
C GLY A 321 -0.27 -28.76 -4.33
N GLN A 322 0.14 -27.57 -3.88
CA GLN A 322 -0.24 -27.02 -2.57
C GLN A 322 -1.52 -26.17 -2.66
N ARG A 323 -2.59 -26.77 -3.20
CA ARG A 323 -3.86 -26.08 -3.49
C ARG A 323 -4.45 -25.38 -2.26
N SER A 324 -4.55 -26.06 -1.12
CA SER A 324 -5.15 -25.49 0.10
C SER A 324 -4.42 -24.23 0.57
N ARG A 325 -3.08 -24.21 0.42
CA ARG A 325 -2.26 -23.05 0.76
C ARG A 325 -2.52 -21.88 -0.18
N ARG A 326 -2.61 -22.15 -1.48
CA ARG A 326 -2.94 -21.14 -2.49
C ARG A 326 -4.32 -20.52 -2.24
N LEU A 327 -5.30 -21.34 -1.89
CA LEU A 327 -6.64 -20.87 -1.49
C LEU A 327 -6.57 -20.03 -0.20
N ALA A 328 -5.78 -20.46 0.79
CA ALA A 328 -5.62 -19.70 2.04
C ALA A 328 -4.96 -18.33 1.81
N VAL A 329 -3.96 -18.23 0.93
CA VAL A 329 -3.33 -16.94 0.58
C VAL A 329 -4.30 -16.03 -0.19
N VAL A 330 -5.05 -16.58 -1.15
CA VAL A 330 -6.02 -15.80 -1.95
C VAL A 330 -7.22 -15.38 -1.10
N PHE A 331 -7.95 -16.32 -0.53
CA PHE A 331 -9.22 -16.02 0.14
C PHE A 331 -9.02 -15.58 1.59
N GLY A 332 -8.07 -16.19 2.31
CA GLY A 332 -7.72 -15.76 3.66
C GLY A 332 -6.87 -14.50 3.66
N GLY A 333 -5.71 -14.53 2.99
CA GLY A 333 -4.75 -13.43 2.95
C GLY A 333 -5.31 -12.18 2.28
N PHE A 334 -5.55 -12.21 0.96
CA PHE A 334 -6.07 -11.03 0.26
C PHE A 334 -7.47 -10.64 0.75
N GLY A 335 -8.33 -11.60 1.09
CA GLY A 335 -9.67 -11.31 1.61
C GLY A 335 -9.62 -10.51 2.93
N THR A 336 -8.71 -10.87 3.84
CA THR A 336 -8.54 -10.13 5.11
C THR A 336 -7.98 -8.73 4.87
N VAL A 337 -6.99 -8.57 3.97
CA VAL A 337 -6.45 -7.24 3.62
C VAL A 337 -7.50 -6.38 2.91
N ALA A 338 -8.31 -6.96 2.02
CA ALA A 338 -9.44 -6.28 1.40
C ALA A 338 -10.48 -5.83 2.45
N GLY A 339 -10.72 -6.66 3.47
CA GLY A 339 -11.57 -6.32 4.61
C GLY A 339 -11.04 -5.13 5.41
N LEU A 340 -9.74 -5.13 5.74
CA LEU A 340 -9.09 -3.99 6.38
C LEU A 340 -9.27 -2.71 5.53
N PHE A 341 -9.04 -2.78 4.22
CA PHE A 341 -9.25 -1.64 3.34
C PHE A 341 -10.69 -1.14 3.37
N GLY A 342 -11.70 -2.01 3.45
CA GLY A 342 -13.10 -1.59 3.46
C GLY A 342 -13.42 -0.52 4.50
N PHE A 343 -12.84 -0.61 5.71
CA PHE A 343 -13.04 0.38 6.79
C PHE A 343 -11.82 1.30 7.05
N MET A 344 -10.66 1.05 6.45
CA MET A 344 -9.44 1.89 6.55
C MET A 344 -9.29 2.87 5.39
N ASN A 345 -9.62 2.44 4.17
CA ASN A 345 -9.66 3.23 2.95
C ASN A 345 -10.45 2.43 1.91
N THR A 346 -11.76 2.67 1.81
CA THR A 346 -12.66 1.86 0.97
C THR A 346 -12.20 1.80 -0.49
N TRP A 347 -11.53 2.85 -0.97
CA TRP A 347 -10.95 2.93 -2.32
C TRP A 347 -9.79 1.96 -2.57
N SER A 348 -9.12 1.47 -1.53
CA SER A 348 -8.06 0.44 -1.66
C SER A 348 -8.61 -0.98 -1.71
N LEU A 349 -9.88 -1.22 -1.37
CA LEU A 349 -10.47 -2.56 -1.44
C LEU A 349 -10.41 -3.14 -2.87
N PRO A 350 -10.81 -2.41 -3.93
CA PRO A 350 -10.61 -2.84 -5.31
C PRO A 350 -9.14 -3.12 -5.66
N THR A 351 -8.19 -2.41 -5.06
CA THR A 351 -6.75 -2.66 -5.25
C THR A 351 -6.35 -4.04 -4.76
N ALA A 352 -6.80 -4.49 -3.59
CA ALA A 352 -6.53 -5.85 -3.11
C ALA A 352 -7.14 -6.92 -4.02
N VAL A 353 -8.36 -6.70 -4.54
CA VAL A 353 -9.02 -7.60 -5.50
C VAL A 353 -8.26 -7.65 -6.82
N GLY A 354 -7.86 -6.49 -7.35
CA GLY A 354 -7.06 -6.38 -8.57
C GLY A 354 -5.69 -7.05 -8.43
N LEU A 355 -5.00 -6.88 -7.30
CA LEU A 355 -3.74 -7.56 -7.02
C LEU A 355 -3.92 -9.08 -6.91
N ALA A 356 -5.02 -9.56 -6.30
CA ALA A 356 -5.35 -10.98 -6.28
C ALA A 356 -5.60 -11.52 -7.69
N TRP A 357 -6.37 -10.79 -8.50
CA TRP A 357 -6.62 -11.13 -9.91
C TRP A 357 -5.30 -11.24 -10.69
N LEU A 358 -4.48 -10.19 -10.69
CA LEU A 358 -3.19 -10.17 -11.39
C LEU A 358 -2.25 -11.25 -10.88
N THR A 359 -2.24 -11.53 -9.58
CA THR A 359 -1.45 -12.60 -8.98
C THR A 359 -1.85 -13.97 -9.54
N ILE A 360 -3.15 -14.28 -9.52
CA ILE A 360 -3.68 -15.56 -10.02
C ILE A 360 -3.42 -15.67 -11.53
N ALA A 361 -3.59 -14.57 -12.25
CA ALA A 361 -3.35 -14.43 -13.67
C ALA A 361 -1.88 -14.33 -14.06
N ALA A 362 -0.92 -14.15 -13.15
CA ALA A 362 0.51 -14.07 -13.49
C ALA A 362 1.30 -15.29 -13.02
N ALA A 363 0.80 -16.02 -12.01
CA ALA A 363 1.46 -17.22 -11.47
C ALA A 363 1.63 -18.33 -12.52
N GLY A 364 2.79 -18.99 -12.52
CA GLY A 364 3.09 -20.07 -13.49
C GLY A 364 2.10 -21.25 -13.45
N SER A 365 1.34 -21.40 -12.35
CA SER A 365 0.26 -22.37 -12.24
C SER A 365 -1.05 -21.80 -12.81
N HIS A 366 -1.65 -22.48 -13.80
CA HIS A 366 -2.93 -22.06 -14.39
C HIS A 366 -4.02 -21.86 -13.31
N PRO A 367 -4.85 -20.80 -13.35
CA PRO A 367 -5.88 -20.49 -12.35
C PRO A 367 -6.82 -21.65 -12.07
N ALA A 368 -7.15 -22.44 -13.09
CA ALA A 368 -8.02 -23.60 -12.96
C ALA A 368 -7.53 -24.66 -11.97
N THR A 369 -6.24 -24.68 -11.62
CA THR A 369 -5.70 -25.57 -10.57
C THR A 369 -6.19 -25.21 -9.16
N LEU A 370 -6.80 -24.04 -8.97
CA LEU A 370 -7.51 -23.67 -7.74
C LEU A 370 -8.87 -24.38 -7.61
N LEU A 371 -9.42 -24.92 -8.69
CA LEU A 371 -10.71 -25.61 -8.72
C LEU A 371 -10.52 -27.14 -8.69
N PRO A 372 -11.39 -27.90 -8.01
CA PRO A 372 -11.33 -29.36 -8.05
C PRO A 372 -11.60 -29.83 -9.48
N GLY A 373 -10.71 -30.66 -10.05
CA GLY A 373 -10.86 -31.12 -11.44
C GLY A 373 -10.68 -30.04 -12.52
N GLY A 374 -10.26 -28.82 -12.15
CA GLY A 374 -10.21 -27.68 -13.07
C GLY A 374 -9.21 -27.81 -14.22
N ARG A 375 -8.36 -28.85 -14.27
CA ARG A 375 -7.54 -29.16 -15.46
C ARG A 375 -8.37 -29.29 -16.75
N ARG A 376 -9.64 -29.67 -16.63
CA ARG A 376 -10.59 -29.72 -17.76
C ARG A 376 -10.94 -28.35 -18.34
N LEU A 377 -10.71 -27.29 -17.58
CA LEU A 377 -10.95 -25.90 -17.98
C LEU A 377 -9.72 -25.28 -18.68
N VAL A 378 -8.62 -26.02 -18.85
CA VAL A 378 -7.43 -25.52 -19.55
C VAL A 378 -7.62 -25.74 -21.05
N ILE A 379 -7.40 -24.70 -21.85
CA ILE A 379 -7.56 -24.76 -23.31
C ILE A 379 -6.24 -25.24 -23.90
N ALA A 380 -6.07 -26.56 -23.97
CA ALA A 380 -4.86 -27.17 -24.49
C ALA A 380 -4.75 -27.05 -26.03
N GLY A 381 -3.58 -26.70 -26.54
CA GLY A 381 -3.31 -26.76 -27.97
C GLY A 381 -1.95 -26.22 -28.41
N THR A 382 -1.48 -26.71 -29.55
CA THR A 382 -0.27 -26.24 -30.24
C THR A 382 -0.68 -25.27 -31.36
N GLY A 383 -0.49 -23.97 -31.15
CA GLY A 383 -0.77 -22.94 -32.15
C GLY A 383 -0.96 -21.56 -31.52
N THR A 384 -0.53 -20.50 -32.21
CA THR A 384 -0.55 -19.12 -31.67
C THR A 384 -1.96 -18.67 -31.28
N ALA A 385 -2.96 -18.90 -32.13
CA ALA A 385 -4.35 -18.54 -31.84
C ALA A 385 -4.88 -19.23 -30.57
N ARG A 386 -4.62 -20.53 -30.39
CA ARG A 386 -5.05 -21.26 -29.19
C ARG A 386 -4.31 -20.79 -27.94
N ARG A 387 -3.02 -20.44 -28.03
CA ARG A 387 -2.28 -19.84 -26.91
C ARG A 387 -2.87 -18.49 -26.50
N LEU A 388 -3.23 -17.64 -27.47
CA LEU A 388 -3.89 -16.37 -27.17
C LEU A 388 -5.25 -16.56 -26.51
N VAL A 389 -6.03 -17.56 -26.97
CA VAL A 389 -7.31 -17.92 -26.34
C VAL A 389 -7.13 -18.46 -24.93
N ASP A 390 -6.13 -19.32 -24.68
CA ASP A 390 -5.84 -19.85 -23.34
C ASP A 390 -5.36 -18.75 -22.39
N GLU A 391 -4.52 -17.82 -22.85
CA GLU A 391 -4.10 -16.66 -22.04
C GLU A 391 -5.27 -15.69 -21.78
N ALA A 392 -6.12 -15.43 -22.76
CA ALA A 392 -7.34 -14.64 -22.54
C ALA A 392 -8.28 -15.33 -21.53
N TRP A 393 -8.46 -16.63 -21.66
CA TRP A 393 -9.26 -17.43 -20.73
C TRP A 393 -8.65 -17.45 -19.32
N ARG A 394 -7.32 -17.49 -19.23
CA ARG A 394 -6.58 -17.40 -17.97
C ARG A 394 -6.86 -16.08 -17.24
N LEU A 395 -6.92 -14.96 -17.96
CA LEU A 395 -7.30 -13.65 -17.40
C LEU A 395 -8.74 -13.67 -16.89
N VAL A 396 -9.68 -14.19 -17.67
CA VAL A 396 -11.11 -14.28 -17.29
C VAL A 396 -11.30 -15.16 -16.06
N LEU A 397 -10.72 -16.37 -16.06
CA LEU A 397 -10.86 -17.30 -14.93
C LEU A 397 -10.21 -16.75 -13.66
N ALA A 398 -9.07 -16.07 -13.78
CA ALA A 398 -8.45 -15.38 -12.66
C ALA A 398 -9.32 -14.25 -12.12
N ALA A 399 -10.01 -13.48 -12.98
CA ALA A 399 -10.92 -12.42 -12.56
C ALA A 399 -12.10 -13.00 -11.77
N LEU A 400 -12.71 -14.07 -12.28
CA LEU A 400 -13.79 -14.78 -11.58
C LEU A 400 -13.34 -15.31 -10.22
N LEU A 401 -12.11 -15.84 -10.13
CA LEU A 401 -11.53 -16.33 -8.87
C LEU A 401 -11.11 -15.21 -7.92
N ALA A 402 -10.99 -13.96 -8.38
CA ALA A 402 -10.75 -12.80 -7.53
C ALA A 402 -12.04 -12.22 -6.94
N VAL A 403 -13.21 -12.44 -7.54
CA VAL A 403 -14.50 -11.95 -7.01
C VAL A 403 -14.73 -12.36 -5.55
N PRO A 404 -14.51 -13.62 -5.12
CA PRO A 404 -14.68 -13.99 -3.72
C PRO A 404 -13.75 -13.25 -2.75
N VAL A 405 -12.58 -12.77 -3.22
CA VAL A 405 -11.71 -11.90 -2.41
C VAL A 405 -12.42 -10.60 -2.06
N GLY A 406 -13.08 -9.99 -3.05
CA GLY A 406 -13.89 -8.79 -2.85
C GLY A 406 -15.09 -9.06 -1.94
N LEU A 407 -15.79 -10.19 -2.14
CA LEU A 407 -16.90 -10.57 -1.27
C LEU A 407 -16.46 -10.77 0.18
N ILE A 408 -15.34 -11.46 0.43
CA ILE A 408 -14.78 -11.62 1.78
C ILE A 408 -14.41 -10.26 2.37
N GLY A 409 -13.79 -9.38 1.57
CA GLY A 409 -13.47 -8.02 2.01
C GLY A 409 -14.70 -7.22 2.41
N VAL A 410 -15.75 -7.25 1.57
CA VAL A 410 -17.04 -6.59 1.87
C VAL A 410 -17.69 -7.18 3.11
N LEU A 411 -17.67 -8.52 3.26
CA LEU A 411 -18.21 -9.18 4.45
C LEU A 411 -17.48 -8.74 5.72
N LEU A 412 -16.15 -8.72 5.71
CA LEU A 412 -15.34 -8.32 6.86
C LEU A 412 -15.50 -6.83 7.21
N ALA A 413 -15.72 -5.97 6.22
CA ALA A 413 -15.96 -4.54 6.40
C ALA A 413 -17.45 -4.18 6.53
N SER A 414 -18.35 -5.17 6.48
CA SER A 414 -19.80 -4.93 6.35
C SER A 414 -20.42 -4.05 7.44
N PRO A 415 -20.00 -4.11 8.73
CA PRO A 415 -20.54 -3.19 9.73
C PRO A 415 -20.31 -1.71 9.37
N PHE A 416 -19.18 -1.39 8.75
CA PHE A 416 -18.90 -0.05 8.24
C PHE A 416 -19.63 0.23 6.92
N LEU A 417 -19.56 -0.70 5.97
CA LEU A 417 -20.11 -0.51 4.62
C LEU A 417 -21.64 -0.38 4.59
N LEU A 418 -22.34 -1.01 5.54
CA LEU A 418 -23.80 -0.93 5.64
C LEU A 418 -24.27 0.28 6.45
N GLY A 419 -23.42 0.86 7.31
CA GLY A 419 -23.81 1.90 8.27
C GLY A 419 -23.29 3.31 7.99
N GLY A 420 -22.20 3.48 7.21
CA GLY A 420 -21.44 4.73 7.27
C GLY A 420 -20.70 5.17 6.00
N VAL A 421 -21.08 4.68 4.81
CA VAL A 421 -20.44 5.12 3.56
C VAL A 421 -21.08 6.42 3.07
N PRO A 422 -20.28 7.48 2.80
CA PRO A 422 -20.77 8.68 2.13
C PRO A 422 -21.37 8.35 0.75
N THR A 423 -22.41 9.09 0.35
CA THR A 423 -22.95 9.01 -1.01
C THR A 423 -21.89 9.47 -2.00
N ASN A 424 -21.65 8.66 -3.03
CA ASN A 424 -20.77 8.99 -4.15
C ASN A 424 -21.62 9.07 -5.43
N ASP A 425 -21.37 10.09 -6.26
CA ASP A 425 -22.05 10.33 -7.54
C ASP A 425 -21.69 9.28 -8.63
N GLY A 426 -20.87 8.29 -8.28
CA GLY A 426 -20.60 7.09 -9.09
C GLY A 426 -19.28 7.18 -9.88
N ILE A 427 -19.17 6.35 -10.91
CA ILE A 427 -18.01 6.35 -11.82
C ILE A 427 -18.36 7.24 -13.01
N GLY A 428 -17.70 8.39 -13.12
CA GLY A 428 -17.82 9.25 -14.31
C GLY A 428 -17.29 8.52 -15.55
N PHE A 429 -18.10 8.41 -16.59
CA PHE A 429 -17.74 7.63 -17.80
C PHE A 429 -16.70 8.32 -18.70
N PHE A 430 -16.39 9.59 -18.48
CA PHE A 430 -15.36 10.37 -19.20
C PHE A 430 -14.84 11.53 -18.33
N PRO A 431 -13.98 11.28 -17.32
CA PRO A 431 -13.39 12.37 -16.55
C PRO A 431 -12.49 13.24 -17.46
N PRO A 432 -12.21 14.50 -17.08
CA PRO A 432 -11.19 15.31 -17.74
C PRO A 432 -9.89 14.49 -17.88
N GLN A 433 -9.35 14.43 -19.10
CA GLN A 433 -8.14 13.67 -19.37
C GLN A 433 -6.92 14.50 -18.97
N SER A 434 -5.94 13.87 -18.31
CA SER A 434 -4.64 14.49 -18.08
C SER A 434 -3.92 14.67 -19.41
N GLN A 435 -3.32 15.84 -19.63
CA GLN A 435 -2.53 16.05 -20.84
C GLN A 435 -1.29 15.13 -20.83
N PRO A 436 -0.83 14.62 -21.98
CA PRO A 436 0.30 13.69 -22.06
C PRO A 436 1.57 14.20 -21.36
N GLY A 437 1.86 15.51 -21.45
CA GLY A 437 3.01 16.11 -20.78
C GLY A 437 2.95 15.99 -19.25
N GLN A 438 1.80 16.31 -18.66
CA GLN A 438 1.58 16.20 -17.22
C GLN A 438 1.65 14.73 -16.77
N PHE A 439 0.98 13.82 -17.49
CA PHE A 439 1.02 12.38 -17.22
C PHE A 439 2.45 11.82 -17.24
N LEU A 440 3.23 12.16 -18.27
CA LEU A 440 4.64 11.74 -18.39
C LEU A 440 5.52 12.38 -17.32
N SER A 441 5.22 13.60 -16.85
CA SER A 441 5.97 14.20 -15.75
C SER A 441 5.77 13.45 -14.43
N ILE A 442 4.59 12.86 -14.21
CA ILE A 442 4.27 12.09 -13.00
C ILE A 442 4.81 10.67 -13.13
N TYR A 443 4.46 9.97 -14.21
CA TYR A 443 4.64 8.52 -14.35
C TYR A 443 5.76 8.12 -15.31
N GLY A 444 6.35 9.05 -16.07
CA GLY A 444 7.33 8.75 -17.12
C GLY A 444 8.52 7.94 -16.63
N GLY A 445 8.99 8.19 -15.40
CA GLY A 445 10.09 7.44 -14.79
C GLY A 445 9.71 5.98 -14.56
N LEU A 446 8.50 5.72 -14.06
CA LEU A 446 7.97 4.36 -13.89
C LEU A 446 7.74 3.67 -15.24
N LEU A 447 7.28 4.41 -16.25
CA LEU A 447 7.10 3.88 -17.61
C LEU A 447 8.44 3.50 -18.25
N VAL A 448 9.48 4.32 -18.07
CA VAL A 448 10.83 4.00 -18.53
C VAL A 448 11.36 2.73 -17.86
N LEU A 449 11.17 2.59 -16.54
CA LEU A 449 11.54 1.36 -15.82
C LEU A 449 10.77 0.14 -16.34
N PHE A 450 9.46 0.28 -16.58
CA PHE A 450 8.63 -0.79 -17.12
C PHE A 450 9.03 -1.18 -18.55
N ALA A 451 9.24 -0.21 -19.42
CA ALA A 451 9.72 -0.42 -20.78
C ALA A 451 11.11 -1.06 -20.81
N GLY A 452 12.03 -0.60 -19.94
CA GLY A 452 13.34 -1.20 -19.76
C GLY A 452 13.25 -2.67 -19.31
N LEU A 453 12.35 -2.98 -18.37
CA LEU A 453 12.11 -4.35 -17.94
C LEU A 453 11.60 -5.23 -19.09
N LEU A 454 10.62 -4.75 -19.86
CA LEU A 454 10.11 -5.47 -21.03
C LEU A 454 11.20 -5.71 -22.07
N LEU A 455 12.02 -4.70 -22.34
CA LEU A 455 13.14 -4.80 -23.27
C LEU A 455 14.13 -5.86 -22.80
N VAL A 456 14.60 -5.81 -21.55
CA VAL A 456 15.53 -6.79 -20.98
C VAL A 456 14.95 -8.21 -21.03
N ARG A 457 13.67 -8.38 -20.71
CA ARG A 457 12.98 -9.68 -20.80
C ARG A 457 12.91 -10.18 -22.24
N SER A 458 12.62 -9.31 -23.20
CA SER A 458 12.57 -9.67 -24.62
C SER A 458 13.94 -10.07 -25.20
N LEU A 459 15.03 -9.56 -24.63
CA LEU A 459 16.39 -9.95 -25.01
C LEU A 459 16.75 -11.34 -24.47
N GLY A 460 16.26 -11.69 -23.28
CA GLY A 460 16.55 -12.98 -22.62
C GLY A 460 15.81 -14.19 -23.19
N THR A 461 14.79 -14.02 -24.04
CA THR A 461 14.00 -15.15 -24.58
C THR A 461 14.67 -15.90 -25.73
N GLY A 462 15.87 -15.49 -26.19
CA GLY A 462 16.63 -16.18 -27.25
C GLY A 462 15.94 -16.24 -28.62
N THR A 463 14.75 -15.67 -28.77
CA THR A 463 14.01 -15.57 -30.02
C THR A 463 14.67 -14.54 -30.93
N PRO A 464 15.16 -14.88 -32.13
CA PRO A 464 15.80 -13.93 -33.04
C PRO A 464 14.73 -13.03 -33.69
N GLN A 465 14.21 -12.08 -32.91
CA GLN A 465 13.40 -10.97 -33.44
C GLN A 465 14.31 -9.80 -33.77
N ARG A 466 14.07 -9.15 -34.92
CA ARG A 466 14.81 -7.97 -35.33
C ARG A 466 14.68 -6.88 -34.24
N PRO A 467 15.75 -6.13 -33.92
CA PRO A 467 15.73 -5.07 -32.90
C PRO A 467 14.60 -4.06 -33.12
N ALA A 468 14.31 -3.72 -34.38
CA ALA A 468 13.23 -2.81 -34.78
C ALA A 468 11.84 -3.29 -34.35
N THR A 469 11.57 -4.59 -34.35
CA THR A 469 10.27 -5.16 -33.95
C THR A 469 10.09 -5.10 -32.42
N ARG A 470 11.19 -5.25 -31.67
CA ARG A 470 11.19 -5.14 -30.20
C ARG A 470 11.02 -3.70 -29.73
N LEU A 471 11.77 -2.78 -30.35
CA LEU A 471 11.62 -1.34 -30.13
C LEU A 471 10.22 -0.86 -30.56
N GLY A 472 9.69 -1.39 -31.67
CA GLY A 472 8.31 -1.15 -32.09
C GLY A 472 7.29 -1.58 -31.06
N LEU A 473 7.43 -2.77 -30.46
CA LEU A 473 6.50 -3.25 -29.43
C LEU A 473 6.56 -2.41 -28.14
N VAL A 474 7.77 -2.06 -27.69
CA VAL A 474 7.98 -1.18 -26.53
C VAL A 474 7.42 0.22 -26.82
N ALA A 475 7.67 0.76 -28.01
CA ALA A 475 7.13 2.04 -28.44
C ALA A 475 5.59 2.01 -28.56
N SER A 476 5.00 0.95 -29.12
CA SER A 476 3.55 0.81 -29.19
C SER A 476 2.90 0.71 -27.81
N VAL A 477 3.52 0.01 -26.85
CA VAL A 477 3.05 -0.03 -25.47
C VAL A 477 3.18 1.35 -24.81
N LEU A 478 4.30 2.04 -24.99
CA LEU A 478 4.48 3.40 -24.44
C LEU A 478 3.52 4.42 -25.07
N VAL A 479 3.26 4.32 -26.37
CA VAL A 479 2.30 5.17 -27.08
C VAL A 479 0.87 4.85 -26.64
N LEU A 480 0.50 3.57 -26.52
CA LEU A 480 -0.81 3.17 -26.01
C LEU A 480 -1.05 3.67 -24.60
N VAL A 481 -0.03 3.63 -23.73
CA VAL A 481 -0.12 4.11 -22.35
C VAL A 481 -0.09 5.64 -22.25
N ALA A 482 0.54 6.34 -23.19
CA ALA A 482 0.55 7.80 -23.23
C ALA A 482 -0.66 8.42 -23.97
N ALA A 483 -1.37 7.62 -24.78
CA ALA A 483 -2.54 8.02 -25.56
C ALA A 483 -3.88 7.58 -24.96
N SER A 484 -3.85 6.69 -23.94
CA SER A 484 -4.99 6.31 -23.09
C SER A 484 -5.06 7.21 -21.86
#